data_AF-A0A2S9PVD5-F1
#
_entry.id   AF-A0A2S9PVD5-F1
#
_cell.length_a   1.000
_cell.length_b   1.000
_cell.length_c   1.000
_cell.angle_alpha   90.00
_cell.angle_beta   90.00
_cell.angle_gamma   90.00
#
_symmetry.space_group_name_H-M   'P 1'
#
loop_
_entity.id
_entity.type
_entity.pdbx_description
1 polymer ?
#
loop_
_entity_poly.entity_id
_entity_poly.type
_entity_poly.pdbx_seq_one_letter_code
_entity_poly.pdbx_strand_id
1 'polypeptide(L)'
;MSTPDFLANLPTAPRRQALRMLERTRLAEAVEYTGQERTAARKAVHRLNQQIDATRAERDKLNSYGLLYPPSEEIDAQRAQLTEEYARLIREHRHASALRAAAEVVHESAVLERAWANRPEPSKTDGRLFANVLCPPVGRFVNAPGYTVTVLHPDPHVRDRQLWREMHHGTVKRSRARSILEKWAERDQAYILRDAHGRFYVATPTQRLELVPTDIAPPHTEGDALRAALVVYGFPAYDDTEGGFSWLSVPLEQHACHEETHDGPHFRISSGERADRPASQNDERWGASLYDALGEHVTTLDGSPDGSTLAEDCAYIARAIAEYVPAQL
;
A
#
# COMPACT_ATOMS: atom_id res chain seq x y z
N MET A 1 -8.89 0.82 19.21
CA MET A 1 -9.84 -0.15 19.80
C MET A 1 -9.61 -0.30 21.30
N SER A 2 -10.60 -0.01 22.14
CA SER A 2 -10.54 -0.32 23.57
C SER A 2 -10.57 -1.84 23.79
N THR A 3 -9.76 -2.36 24.70
CA THR A 3 -9.84 -3.78 25.09
C THR A 3 -11.21 -3.99 25.75
N PRO A 4 -12.04 -4.96 25.31
CA PRO A 4 -13.28 -5.29 26.00
C PRO A 4 -13.04 -5.49 27.50
N ASP A 5 -13.88 -4.88 28.35
CA ASP A 5 -13.68 -4.84 29.82
C ASP A 5 -13.51 -6.24 30.44
N PHE A 6 -14.14 -7.26 29.86
CA PHE A 6 -14.01 -8.64 30.34
C PHE A 6 -12.61 -9.24 30.11
N LEU A 7 -11.85 -8.76 29.11
CA LEU A 7 -10.47 -9.20 28.85
C LEU A 7 -9.44 -8.45 29.71
N ALA A 8 -9.79 -7.26 30.23
CA ALA A 8 -8.89 -6.48 31.07
C ALA A 8 -8.56 -7.19 32.39
N ASN A 9 -9.50 -8.01 32.89
CA ASN A 9 -9.39 -8.75 34.15
C ASN A 9 -8.73 -10.13 34.02
N LEU A 10 -8.34 -10.55 32.81
CA LEU A 10 -7.68 -11.83 32.59
C LEU A 10 -6.17 -11.77 32.89
N PRO A 11 -5.57 -12.86 33.42
CA PRO A 11 -4.12 -12.99 33.49
C PRO A 11 -3.48 -12.85 32.11
N THR A 12 -2.21 -12.40 32.07
CA THR A 12 -1.51 -11.99 30.84
C THR A 12 -1.51 -13.03 29.71
N ALA A 13 -1.34 -14.32 30.04
CA ALA A 13 -1.31 -15.39 29.04
C ALA A 13 -2.72 -15.68 28.45
N PRO A 14 -3.77 -15.95 29.24
CA PRO A 14 -5.15 -16.05 28.75
C PRO A 14 -5.61 -14.82 27.97
N ARG A 15 -5.26 -13.61 28.43
CA ARG A 15 -5.59 -12.36 27.72
C ARG A 15 -4.97 -12.30 26.33
N ARG A 16 -3.68 -12.64 26.20
CA ARG A 16 -2.99 -12.71 24.89
C ARG A 16 -3.62 -13.74 23.96
N GLN A 17 -3.99 -14.91 24.48
CA GLN A 17 -4.65 -15.95 23.70
C GLN A 17 -6.04 -15.50 23.22
N ALA A 18 -6.83 -14.87 24.09
CA ALA A 18 -8.15 -14.35 23.74
C ALA A 18 -8.06 -13.23 22.69
N LEU A 19 -7.12 -12.29 22.84
CA LEU A 19 -6.88 -11.23 21.86
C LEU A 19 -6.48 -11.78 20.49
N ARG A 20 -5.59 -12.77 20.44
CA ARG A 20 -5.22 -13.46 19.19
C ARG A 20 -6.41 -14.15 18.53
N MET A 21 -7.29 -14.76 19.32
CA MET A 21 -8.47 -15.41 18.78
C MET A 21 -9.44 -14.39 18.17
N LEU A 22 -9.67 -13.26 18.85
CA LEU A 22 -10.49 -12.17 18.33
C LEU A 22 -9.90 -11.57 17.05
N GLU A 23 -8.59 -11.33 17.02
CA GLU A 23 -7.89 -10.85 15.85
C GLU A 23 -8.02 -11.81 14.66
N ARG A 24 -7.87 -13.12 14.89
CA ARG A 24 -8.07 -14.14 13.84
C ARG A 24 -9.50 -14.15 13.29
N THR A 25 -10.51 -14.01 14.14
CA THR A 25 -11.91 -13.93 13.70
C THR A 25 -12.15 -12.67 12.88
N ARG A 26 -11.70 -11.50 13.36
CA ARG A 26 -11.78 -10.23 12.62
C ARG A 26 -11.12 -10.34 11.24
N LEU A 27 -9.92 -10.93 11.18
CA LEU A 27 -9.20 -11.12 9.92
C LEU A 27 -9.88 -12.12 8.99
N ALA A 28 -10.54 -13.15 9.52
CA ALA A 28 -11.33 -14.08 8.70
C ALA A 28 -12.53 -13.38 8.06
N GLU A 29 -13.27 -12.59 8.82
CA GLU A 29 -14.38 -11.75 8.32
C GLU A 29 -13.89 -10.73 7.29
N ALA A 30 -12.75 -10.07 7.55
CA ALA A 30 -12.14 -9.14 6.59
C ALA A 30 -11.77 -9.81 5.26
N VAL A 31 -11.25 -11.04 5.27
CA VAL A 31 -10.93 -11.79 4.05
C VAL A 31 -12.21 -12.10 3.24
N GLU A 32 -13.30 -12.48 3.91
CA GLU A 32 -14.57 -12.75 3.23
C GLU A 32 -15.16 -11.47 2.64
N TYR A 33 -15.21 -10.39 3.42
CA TYR A 33 -15.73 -9.09 3.00
C TYR A 33 -14.97 -8.52 1.80
N THR A 34 -13.65 -8.40 1.92
CA THR A 34 -12.78 -7.89 0.84
C THR A 34 -12.80 -8.81 -0.39
N GLY A 35 -13.03 -10.12 -0.20
CA GLY A 35 -13.20 -11.07 -1.30
C GLY A 35 -14.48 -10.82 -2.10
N GLN A 36 -15.58 -10.47 -1.43
CA GLN A 36 -16.84 -10.08 -2.07
C GLN A 36 -16.67 -8.77 -2.83
N GLU A 37 -16.06 -7.76 -2.21
CA GLU A 37 -15.76 -6.46 -2.81
C GLU A 37 -14.90 -6.59 -4.08
N ARG A 38 -13.78 -7.32 -4.00
CA ARG A 38 -12.92 -7.61 -5.16
C ARG A 38 -13.70 -8.25 -6.31
N THR A 39 -14.59 -9.19 -5.99
CA THR A 39 -15.42 -9.87 -6.98
C THR A 39 -16.44 -8.92 -7.62
N ALA A 40 -17.06 -8.05 -6.82
CA ALA A 40 -17.99 -7.03 -7.30
C ALA A 40 -17.29 -6.02 -8.22
N ALA A 41 -16.12 -5.51 -7.82
CA ALA A 41 -15.32 -4.58 -8.63
C ALA A 41 -14.90 -5.20 -9.97
N ARG A 42 -14.47 -6.48 -9.97
CA ARG A 42 -14.14 -7.20 -11.20
C ARG A 42 -15.35 -7.34 -12.15
N LYS A 43 -16.53 -7.65 -11.61
CA LYS A 43 -17.77 -7.73 -12.39
C LYS A 43 -18.17 -6.36 -12.96
N ALA A 44 -18.00 -5.30 -12.19
CA ALA A 44 -18.30 -3.93 -12.63
C ALA A 44 -17.44 -3.53 -13.84
N VAL A 45 -16.12 -3.77 -13.79
CA VAL A 45 -15.20 -3.52 -14.92
C VAL A 45 -15.59 -4.36 -16.14
N HIS A 46 -15.90 -5.65 -15.95
CA HIS A 46 -16.31 -6.52 -17.06
C HIS A 46 -17.59 -6.03 -17.77
N ARG A 47 -18.60 -5.62 -17.00
CA ARG A 47 -19.84 -5.04 -17.53
C ARG A 47 -19.58 -3.74 -18.30
N LEU A 48 -18.74 -2.85 -17.77
CA LEU A 48 -18.40 -1.59 -18.44
C LEU A 48 -17.64 -1.82 -19.75
N ASN A 49 -16.75 -2.81 -19.82
CA ASN A 49 -16.10 -3.19 -21.07
C ASN A 49 -17.11 -3.62 -22.13
N GLN A 50 -18.11 -4.45 -21.77
CA GLN A 50 -19.16 -4.85 -22.70
C GLN A 50 -19.96 -3.65 -23.22
N GLN A 51 -20.27 -2.69 -22.35
CA GLN A 51 -20.98 -1.46 -22.73
C GLN A 51 -20.12 -0.58 -23.66
N ILE A 52 -18.83 -0.40 -23.34
CA ILE A 52 -17.89 0.34 -24.18
C ILE A 52 -17.77 -0.28 -25.57
N ASP A 53 -17.64 -1.60 -25.66
CA ASP A 53 -17.54 -2.32 -26.93
C ASP A 53 -18.83 -2.19 -27.75
N ALA A 54 -20.00 -2.28 -27.11
CA ALA A 54 -21.29 -2.09 -27.76
C ALA A 54 -21.45 -0.66 -28.31
N THR A 55 -21.18 0.36 -27.50
CA THR A 55 -21.26 1.77 -27.91
C THR A 55 -20.24 2.08 -29.02
N ARG A 56 -19.04 1.49 -28.97
CA ARG A 56 -18.04 1.61 -30.04
C ARG A 56 -18.54 1.02 -31.35
N ALA A 57 -19.09 -0.19 -31.32
CA ALA A 57 -19.63 -0.86 -32.50
C ALA A 57 -20.79 -0.05 -33.13
N GLU A 58 -21.64 0.54 -32.30
CA GLU A 58 -22.74 1.40 -32.76
C GLU A 58 -22.22 2.69 -33.41
N ARG A 59 -21.21 3.33 -32.80
CA ARG A 59 -20.55 4.50 -33.37
C ARG A 59 -19.91 4.19 -34.72
N ASP A 60 -19.22 3.05 -34.85
CA ASP A 60 -18.59 2.63 -36.11
C ASP A 60 -19.63 2.37 -37.21
N LYS A 61 -20.79 1.83 -36.83
CA LYS A 61 -21.94 1.66 -37.73
C LYS A 61 -22.48 3.01 -38.21
N LEU A 62 -22.69 3.98 -37.32
CA LEU A 62 -23.15 5.33 -37.70
C LEU A 62 -22.12 6.10 -38.54
N ASN A 63 -20.83 5.90 -38.28
CA ASN A 63 -19.76 6.47 -39.10
C ASN A 63 -19.82 5.90 -40.52
N SER A 64 -19.99 4.58 -40.64
CA SER A 64 -20.13 3.90 -41.93
C SER A 64 -21.35 4.40 -42.71
N TYR A 65 -22.48 4.64 -42.05
CA TYR A 65 -23.68 5.20 -42.71
C TYR A 65 -23.46 6.60 -43.27
N GLY A 66 -22.82 7.51 -42.53
CA GLY A 66 -22.60 8.86 -43.05
C GLY A 66 -21.53 8.98 -44.14
N LEU A 67 -20.83 7.90 -44.48
CA LEU A 67 -20.03 7.83 -45.71
C LEU A 67 -20.89 7.54 -46.95
N LEU A 68 -22.06 6.91 -46.76
CA LEU A 68 -22.94 6.44 -47.83
C LEU A 68 -24.12 7.38 -48.09
N TYR A 69 -24.53 8.14 -47.08
CA TYR A 69 -25.70 9.01 -47.13
C TYR A 69 -25.32 10.47 -46.86
N PRO A 70 -26.06 11.44 -47.45
CA PRO A 70 -25.83 12.85 -47.19
C PRO A 70 -26.04 13.20 -45.70
N PRO A 71 -25.45 14.32 -45.23
CA PRO A 71 -25.61 14.77 -43.85
C PRO A 71 -27.07 14.89 -43.42
N SER A 72 -27.38 14.46 -42.20
CA SER A 72 -28.70 14.56 -41.59
C SER A 72 -28.53 15.01 -40.14
N GLU A 73 -29.28 16.04 -39.75
CA GLU A 73 -29.24 16.59 -38.38
C GLU A 73 -29.57 15.52 -37.32
N GLU A 74 -30.45 14.58 -37.66
CA GLU A 74 -30.81 13.47 -36.76
C GLU A 74 -29.63 12.51 -36.53
N ILE A 75 -28.87 12.19 -37.59
CA ILE A 75 -27.70 11.31 -37.50
C ILE A 75 -26.57 12.02 -36.73
N ASP A 76 -26.37 13.31 -36.97
CA ASP A 76 -25.36 14.09 -36.26
C ASP A 76 -25.70 14.25 -34.78
N ALA A 77 -26.98 14.42 -34.43
CA ALA A 77 -27.44 14.40 -33.04
C ALA A 77 -27.20 13.04 -32.36
N GLN A 78 -27.50 11.92 -33.04
CA GLN A 78 -27.22 10.57 -32.53
C GLN A 78 -25.72 10.33 -32.31
N ARG A 79 -24.86 10.81 -33.23
CA ARG A 79 -23.40 10.73 -33.08
C ARG A 79 -22.90 11.53 -31.89
N ALA A 80 -23.44 12.72 -31.67
CA ALA A 80 -23.11 13.55 -30.51
C ALA A 80 -23.48 12.82 -29.20
N GLN A 81 -24.69 12.25 -29.13
CA GLN A 81 -25.15 11.47 -27.97
C GLN A 81 -24.25 10.25 -27.69
N LEU A 82 -23.93 9.44 -28.71
CA LEU A 82 -23.02 8.30 -28.53
C LEU A 82 -21.61 8.71 -28.13
N THR A 83 -21.14 9.87 -28.60
CA THR A 83 -19.82 10.40 -28.21
C THR A 83 -19.81 10.79 -26.73
N GLU A 84 -20.87 11.45 -26.25
CA GLU A 84 -21.03 11.80 -24.85
C GLU A 84 -21.17 10.54 -23.96
N GLU A 85 -21.99 9.58 -24.38
CA GLU A 85 -22.14 8.29 -23.70
C GLU A 85 -20.83 7.52 -23.63
N TYR A 86 -20.10 7.43 -24.74
CA TYR A 86 -18.78 6.79 -24.78
C TYR A 86 -17.81 7.48 -23.80
N ALA A 87 -17.75 8.81 -23.80
CA ALA A 87 -16.91 9.56 -22.88
C ALA A 87 -17.29 9.32 -21.40
N ARG A 88 -18.59 9.23 -21.09
CA ARG A 88 -19.09 8.87 -19.76
C ARG A 88 -18.64 7.46 -19.37
N LEU A 89 -18.85 6.47 -20.24
CA LEU A 89 -18.47 5.08 -20.00
C LEU A 89 -16.95 4.93 -19.77
N ILE A 90 -16.11 5.67 -20.49
CA ILE A 90 -14.66 5.68 -20.26
C ILE A 90 -14.32 6.20 -18.86
N ARG A 91 -14.95 7.30 -18.41
CA ARG A 91 -14.73 7.83 -17.04
C ARG A 91 -15.15 6.83 -15.97
N GLU A 92 -16.33 6.22 -16.13
CA GLU A 92 -16.83 5.19 -15.21
C GLU A 92 -15.94 3.95 -15.21
N HIS A 93 -15.48 3.49 -16.37
CA HIS A 93 -14.56 2.36 -16.50
C HIS A 93 -13.23 2.63 -15.80
N ARG A 94 -12.69 3.85 -15.90
CA ARG A 94 -11.45 4.23 -15.24
C ARG A 94 -11.59 4.20 -13.72
N HIS A 95 -12.68 4.76 -13.19
CA HIS A 95 -12.97 4.70 -11.76
C HIS A 95 -13.20 3.27 -11.26
N ALA A 96 -13.98 2.46 -11.99
CA ALA A 96 -14.19 1.05 -11.66
C ALA A 96 -12.89 0.24 -11.70
N SER A 97 -11.97 0.58 -12.62
CA SER A 97 -10.64 -0.04 -12.70
C SER A 97 -9.75 0.35 -11.51
N ALA A 98 -9.80 1.60 -11.07
CA ALA A 98 -9.10 2.05 -9.86
C ALA A 98 -9.63 1.35 -8.60
N LEU A 99 -10.95 1.25 -8.46
CA LEU A 99 -11.60 0.47 -7.39
C LEU A 99 -11.16 -0.99 -7.41
N ARG A 100 -11.14 -1.63 -8.59
CA ARG A 100 -10.68 -3.02 -8.72
C ARG A 100 -9.22 -3.16 -8.27
N ALA A 101 -8.34 -2.26 -8.69
CA ALA A 101 -6.92 -2.30 -8.35
C ALA A 101 -6.71 -2.16 -6.83
N ALA A 102 -7.39 -1.21 -6.19
CA ALA A 102 -7.33 -1.06 -4.73
C ALA A 102 -7.92 -2.29 -4.00
N ALA A 103 -9.09 -2.78 -4.41
CA ALA A 103 -9.74 -3.93 -3.79
C ALA A 103 -8.90 -5.22 -3.89
N GLU A 104 -8.11 -5.38 -4.96
CA GLU A 104 -7.17 -6.48 -5.11
C GLU A 104 -6.06 -6.43 -4.05
N VAL A 105 -5.44 -5.26 -3.85
CA VAL A 105 -4.40 -5.05 -2.82
C VAL A 105 -4.96 -5.21 -1.40
N VAL A 106 -6.13 -4.65 -1.13
CA VAL A 106 -6.78 -4.75 0.19
C VAL A 106 -7.09 -6.21 0.53
N HIS A 107 -7.61 -6.97 -0.43
CA HIS A 107 -7.88 -8.39 -0.23
C HIS A 107 -6.59 -9.21 -0.02
N GLU A 108 -5.56 -8.96 -0.81
CA GLU A 108 -4.25 -9.60 -0.65
C GLU A 108 -3.63 -9.29 0.72
N SER A 109 -3.76 -8.05 1.21
CA SER A 109 -3.37 -7.67 2.57
C SER A 109 -4.09 -8.53 3.61
N ALA A 110 -5.42 -8.59 3.56
CA ALA A 110 -6.21 -9.33 4.54
C ALA A 110 -5.83 -10.83 4.58
N VAL A 111 -5.54 -11.42 3.42
CA VAL A 111 -5.05 -12.81 3.32
C VAL A 111 -3.68 -12.96 3.96
N LEU A 112 -2.75 -12.04 3.71
CA LEU A 112 -1.42 -12.04 4.32
C LEU A 112 -1.49 -11.83 5.83
N GLU A 113 -2.28 -10.87 6.31
CA GLU A 113 -2.49 -10.58 7.73
C GLU A 113 -3.05 -11.81 8.46
N ARG A 114 -4.04 -12.49 7.87
CA ARG A 114 -4.57 -13.74 8.40
C ARG A 114 -3.51 -14.85 8.44
N ALA A 115 -2.67 -14.96 7.40
CA ALA A 115 -1.58 -15.93 7.38
C ALA A 115 -0.56 -15.65 8.50
N TRP A 116 -0.21 -14.38 8.72
CA TRP A 116 0.64 -13.94 9.82
C TRP A 116 0.04 -14.25 11.19
N ALA A 117 -1.24 -13.96 11.40
CA ALA A 117 -1.92 -14.25 12.67
C ALA A 117 -2.01 -15.76 12.97
N ASN A 118 -2.01 -16.60 11.93
CA ASN A 118 -2.03 -18.06 12.06
C ASN A 118 -0.63 -18.67 12.21
N ARG A 119 0.44 -17.88 12.01
CA ARG A 119 1.80 -18.39 12.11
C ARG A 119 2.08 -18.88 13.53
N PRO A 120 2.61 -20.10 13.71
CA PRO A 120 3.11 -20.52 15.01
C PRO A 120 4.26 -19.60 15.43
N GLU A 121 4.36 -19.29 16.71
CA GLU A 121 5.51 -18.51 17.21
C GLU A 121 6.80 -19.21 16.81
N PRO A 122 7.79 -18.49 16.26
CA PRO A 122 9.08 -19.09 15.99
C PRO A 122 9.61 -19.65 17.31
N SER A 123 9.83 -20.97 17.36
CA SER A 123 10.48 -21.56 18.52
C SER A 123 11.80 -20.84 18.73
N LYS A 124 12.08 -20.40 19.96
CA LYS A 124 13.40 -19.91 20.39
C LYS A 124 14.39 -21.07 20.39
N THR A 125 14.64 -21.66 19.22
CA THR A 125 15.69 -22.65 19.05
C THR A 125 16.98 -21.87 18.84
N ASP A 126 17.83 -21.91 19.86
CA ASP A 126 19.23 -21.48 19.82
C ASP A 126 20.00 -22.37 18.83
N GLY A 127 19.85 -22.09 17.54
CA GLY A 127 20.64 -22.70 16.49
C GLY A 127 22.07 -22.14 16.55
N ARG A 128 23.05 -23.01 16.77
CA ARG A 128 24.48 -22.66 16.76
C ARG A 128 24.84 -21.88 15.48
N LEU A 129 25.41 -20.70 15.71
CA LEU A 129 25.80 -19.67 14.74
C LEU A 129 27.01 -20.12 13.91
N PHE A 130 26.79 -20.81 12.79
CA PHE A 130 27.75 -20.77 11.69
C PHE A 130 27.38 -19.59 10.80
N ALA A 131 27.97 -18.43 11.12
CA ALA A 131 27.66 -17.18 10.42
C ALA A 131 28.81 -16.86 9.45
N ASN A 132 28.51 -16.86 8.15
CA ASN A 132 29.47 -16.44 7.13
C ASN A 132 29.50 -14.90 7.11
N VAL A 133 30.69 -14.31 7.21
CA VAL A 133 30.88 -12.88 6.96
C VAL A 133 30.62 -12.63 5.49
N LEU A 134 29.66 -11.75 5.19
CA LEU A 134 29.32 -11.39 3.82
C LEU A 134 30.09 -10.15 3.39
N CYS A 135 30.80 -10.26 2.28
CA CYS A 135 31.32 -9.09 1.57
C CYS A 135 30.26 -8.57 0.58
N PRO A 136 30.20 -7.25 0.33
CA PRO A 136 29.34 -6.67 -0.69
C PRO A 136 29.53 -7.33 -2.08
N PRO A 137 28.50 -7.35 -2.95
CA PRO A 137 27.13 -6.87 -2.71
C PRO A 137 26.30 -7.89 -1.91
N VAL A 138 25.74 -7.46 -0.79
CA VAL A 138 24.98 -8.32 0.14
C VAL A 138 23.58 -8.62 -0.39
N GLY A 139 23.02 -7.74 -1.21
CA GLY A 139 21.63 -7.82 -1.71
C GLY A 139 21.29 -9.10 -2.49
N ARG A 140 22.28 -9.77 -3.08
CA ARG A 140 22.10 -11.05 -3.81
C ARG A 140 21.74 -12.23 -2.90
N PHE A 141 21.97 -12.11 -1.60
CA PHE A 141 21.68 -13.17 -0.64
C PHE A 141 20.27 -13.05 -0.04
N VAL A 142 19.58 -11.94 -0.31
CA VAL A 142 18.25 -11.61 0.25
C VAL A 142 17.16 -12.25 -0.62
N ASN A 143 16.76 -13.47 -0.26
CA ASN A 143 15.89 -14.31 -1.10
C ASN A 143 14.49 -14.60 -0.50
N ALA A 144 14.29 -14.45 0.81
CA ALA A 144 12.97 -14.62 1.41
C ALA A 144 11.98 -13.52 0.96
N PRO A 145 10.66 -13.80 0.91
CA PRO A 145 9.64 -12.80 0.53
C PRO A 145 9.59 -11.60 1.50
N GLY A 146 9.93 -11.81 2.77
CA GLY A 146 10.08 -10.72 3.75
C GLY A 146 11.09 -11.07 4.83
N TYR A 147 11.34 -10.11 5.72
CA TYR A 147 12.21 -10.29 6.90
C TYR A 147 11.62 -9.60 8.12
N THR A 148 11.58 -10.28 9.26
CA THR A 148 11.30 -9.65 10.55
C THR A 148 12.56 -8.96 11.05
N VAL A 149 12.44 -7.68 11.39
CA VAL A 149 13.55 -6.83 11.80
C VAL A 149 13.51 -6.63 13.30
N THR A 150 14.56 -7.08 13.97
CA THR A 150 14.79 -6.87 15.39
C THR A 150 16.03 -6.01 15.55
N VAL A 151 15.89 -4.90 16.28
CA VAL A 151 17.01 -4.02 16.64
C VAL A 151 17.36 -4.27 18.10
N LEU A 152 18.65 -4.45 18.35
CA LEU A 152 19.21 -4.63 19.68
C LEU A 152 20.11 -3.44 19.98
N HIS A 153 19.84 -2.74 21.08
CA HIS A 153 20.68 -1.65 21.58
C HIS A 153 21.24 -1.99 22.97
N PRO A 154 22.45 -1.53 23.32
CA PRO A 154 22.95 -1.65 24.68
C PRO A 154 22.06 -0.83 25.62
N ASP A 155 21.61 -1.42 26.73
CA ASP A 155 20.81 -0.70 27.73
C ASP A 155 21.69 0.31 28.49
N PRO A 156 21.44 1.63 28.38
CA PRO A 156 22.27 2.64 29.04
C PRO A 156 22.11 2.65 30.57
N HIS A 157 21.07 2.00 31.11
CA HIS A 157 20.77 2.00 32.55
C HIS A 157 21.38 0.80 33.29
N VAL A 158 21.91 -0.19 32.57
CA VAL A 158 22.55 -1.36 33.19
C VAL A 158 24.07 -1.25 33.03
N ARG A 159 24.78 -1.13 34.15
CA ARG A 159 26.25 -0.99 34.18
C ARG A 159 26.98 -2.21 33.61
N ASP A 160 26.30 -3.34 33.52
CA ASP A 160 26.81 -4.54 32.86
C ASP A 160 26.45 -4.49 31.37
N ARG A 161 27.44 -4.22 30.51
CA ARG A 161 27.33 -4.01 29.06
C ARG A 161 26.78 -5.22 28.25
N GLN A 162 26.18 -6.20 28.93
CA GLN A 162 25.75 -7.47 28.35
C GLN A 162 24.24 -7.57 28.12
N LEU A 163 23.43 -6.66 28.69
CA LEU A 163 21.99 -6.66 28.47
C LEU A 163 21.64 -5.75 27.29
N TRP A 164 21.28 -6.39 26.18
CA TRP A 164 20.77 -5.75 24.98
C TRP A 164 19.26 -5.61 25.09
N ARG A 165 18.74 -4.39 24.92
CA ARG A 165 17.30 -4.15 24.81
C ARG A 165 16.86 -4.47 23.39
N GLU A 166 15.88 -5.36 23.28
CA GLU A 166 15.26 -5.78 22.03
C GLU A 166 14.12 -4.82 21.67
N MET A 167 14.15 -4.29 20.45
CA MET A 167 13.07 -3.53 19.84
C MET A 167 12.69 -4.21 18.52
N HIS A 168 11.47 -4.73 18.46
CA HIS A 168 10.93 -5.30 17.22
C HIS A 168 10.40 -4.16 16.34
N HIS A 169 10.97 -4.03 15.13
CA HIS A 169 10.56 -3.04 14.13
C HIS A 169 9.60 -3.60 13.09
N GLY A 170 9.00 -4.76 13.36
CA GLY A 170 8.03 -5.41 12.47
C GLY A 170 8.67 -6.19 11.32
N THR A 171 7.87 -6.49 10.30
CA THR A 171 8.32 -7.23 9.11
C THR A 171 8.39 -6.30 7.91
N VAL A 172 9.48 -6.39 7.15
CA VAL A 172 9.72 -5.59 5.95
C VAL A 172 9.74 -6.46 4.68
N LYS A 173 9.40 -5.84 3.54
CA LYS A 173 9.45 -6.46 2.21
C LYS A 173 10.90 -6.81 1.84
N ARG A 174 11.10 -7.79 0.96
CA ARG A 174 12.43 -8.17 0.43
C ARG A 174 13.25 -6.98 -0.06
N SER A 175 12.63 -6.05 -0.80
CA SER A 175 13.30 -4.85 -1.33
C SER A 175 13.81 -3.95 -0.21
N ARG A 176 13.01 -3.73 0.83
CA ARG A 176 13.39 -2.94 2.01
C ARG A 176 14.48 -3.63 2.82
N ALA A 177 14.41 -4.95 3.01
CA ALA A 177 15.48 -5.72 3.65
C ALA A 177 16.81 -5.61 2.89
N ARG A 178 16.76 -5.68 1.55
CA ARG A 178 17.93 -5.46 0.69
C ARG A 178 18.51 -4.06 0.88
N SER A 179 17.67 -3.03 0.78
CA SER A 179 18.08 -1.63 0.98
C SER A 179 18.69 -1.40 2.37
N ILE A 180 18.10 -1.96 3.44
CA ILE A 180 18.66 -1.92 4.79
C ILE A 180 20.07 -2.51 4.82
N LEU A 181 20.26 -3.72 4.29
CA LEU A 181 21.56 -4.39 4.30
C LEU A 181 22.60 -3.68 3.42
N GLU A 182 22.19 -3.11 2.29
CA GLU A 182 23.06 -2.29 1.43
C GLU A 182 23.51 -1.01 2.16
N LYS A 183 22.59 -0.29 2.81
CA LYS A 183 22.91 0.89 3.62
C LYS A 183 23.80 0.58 4.82
N TRP A 184 23.65 -0.58 5.44
CA TRP A 184 24.58 -1.01 6.49
C TRP A 184 25.93 -1.44 5.94
N ALA A 185 25.98 -2.03 4.74
CA ALA A 185 27.24 -2.40 4.09
C ALA A 185 28.09 -1.18 3.68
N GLU A 186 27.45 -0.02 3.48
CA GLU A 186 28.11 1.27 3.23
C GLU A 186 28.74 1.89 4.50
N ARG A 187 28.39 1.41 5.71
CA ARG A 187 28.88 1.98 6.97
C ARG A 187 30.21 1.35 7.40
N ASP A 188 31.16 2.21 7.78
CA ASP A 188 32.40 1.78 8.41
C ASP A 188 32.12 0.97 9.69
N GLN A 189 32.90 -0.09 9.90
CA GLN A 189 32.79 -0.98 11.07
C GLN A 189 31.48 -1.77 11.21
N ALA A 190 30.66 -1.83 10.16
CA ALA A 190 29.52 -2.72 10.10
C ALA A 190 29.92 -4.11 9.58
N TYR A 191 29.61 -5.15 10.34
CA TYR A 191 29.79 -6.54 9.92
C TYR A 191 28.43 -7.15 9.62
N ILE A 192 28.27 -7.69 8.41
CA ILE A 192 27.05 -8.40 8.02
C ILE A 192 27.37 -9.89 7.99
N LEU A 193 26.66 -10.65 8.81
CA LEU A 193 26.78 -12.09 8.93
C LEU A 193 25.50 -12.75 8.42
N ARG A 194 25.61 -13.95 7.84
CA ARG A 194 24.47 -14.77 7.45
C ARG A 194 24.61 -16.19 7.95
N ASP A 195 23.57 -16.71 8.59
CA ASP A 195 23.53 -18.10 9.03
C ASP A 195 22.99 -19.07 7.96
N ALA A 196 23.03 -20.36 8.27
CA ALA A 196 22.52 -21.42 7.38
C ALA A 196 21.00 -21.35 7.14
N HIS A 197 20.25 -20.68 8.02
CA HIS A 197 18.80 -20.48 7.89
C HIS A 197 18.46 -19.20 7.11
N GLY A 198 19.47 -18.45 6.66
CA GLY A 198 19.30 -17.21 5.92
C GLY A 198 18.96 -16.00 6.79
N ARG A 199 19.14 -16.07 8.11
CA ARG A 199 19.07 -14.89 8.99
C ARG A 199 20.29 -14.02 8.73
N PHE A 200 20.07 -12.71 8.71
CA PHE A 200 21.15 -11.74 8.66
C PHE A 200 21.34 -11.11 10.01
N TYR A 201 22.59 -10.95 10.40
CA TYR A 201 22.98 -10.18 11.59
C TYR A 201 23.86 -9.03 11.12
N VAL A 202 23.45 -7.80 11.40
CA VAL A 202 24.32 -6.63 11.27
C VAL A 202 24.85 -6.30 12.65
N ALA A 203 26.16 -6.28 12.81
CA ALA A 203 26.81 -5.91 14.05
C ALA A 203 27.64 -4.64 13.85
N THR A 204 27.39 -3.65 14.69
CA THR A 204 28.22 -2.45 14.85
C THR A 204 28.60 -2.30 16.33
N PRO A 205 29.56 -1.41 16.67
CA PRO A 205 29.94 -1.19 18.07
C PRO A 205 28.77 -0.75 18.97
N THR A 206 27.78 -0.05 18.42
CA THR A 206 26.69 0.59 19.19
C THR A 206 25.32 -0.02 18.98
N GLN A 207 25.16 -0.90 17.99
CA GLN A 207 23.87 -1.47 17.62
C GLN A 207 24.03 -2.83 16.95
N ARG A 208 23.07 -3.72 17.20
CA ARG A 208 22.92 -4.96 16.45
C ARG A 208 21.54 -4.99 15.78
N LEU A 209 21.49 -5.57 14.61
CA LEU A 209 20.27 -5.75 13.83
C LEU A 209 20.17 -7.23 13.46
N GLU A 210 19.01 -7.82 13.65
CA GLU A 210 18.69 -9.17 13.17
C GLU A 210 17.56 -9.07 12.14
N LEU A 211 17.78 -9.67 10.97
CA LEU A 211 16.76 -9.86 9.95
C LEU A 211 16.49 -11.35 9.81
N VAL A 212 15.34 -11.79 10.31
CA VAL A 212 14.92 -13.19 10.23
C VAL A 212 14.05 -13.39 8.99
N PRO A 213 14.41 -14.29 8.05
CA PRO A 213 13.60 -14.53 6.87
C PRO A 213 12.24 -15.08 7.27
N THR A 214 11.23 -14.65 6.53
CA THR A 214 9.86 -15.15 6.63
C THR A 214 9.45 -15.71 5.27
N ASP A 215 8.71 -16.81 5.32
CA ASP A 215 8.05 -17.48 4.18
C ASP A 215 6.76 -16.76 3.76
N ILE A 216 6.21 -15.91 4.62
CA ILE A 216 5.06 -15.07 4.34
C ILE A 216 5.55 -13.65 4.02
N ALA A 217 5.07 -13.06 2.91
CA ALA A 217 5.31 -11.66 2.60
C ALA A 217 4.66 -10.76 3.67
N PRO A 218 5.21 -9.57 3.98
CA PRO A 218 4.50 -8.63 4.84
C PRO A 218 3.17 -8.21 4.18
N PRO A 219 2.13 -7.93 4.98
CA PRO A 219 0.89 -7.33 4.50
C PRO A 219 1.12 -6.07 3.68
N HIS A 220 0.16 -5.78 2.80
CA HIS A 220 0.14 -4.50 2.10
C HIS A 220 -0.30 -3.39 3.06
N THR A 221 0.18 -2.18 2.80
CA THR A 221 -0.29 -1.01 3.54
C THR A 221 -1.53 -0.41 2.91
N GLU A 222 -2.26 0.43 3.64
CA GLU A 222 -3.30 1.28 3.05
C GLU A 222 -2.75 2.14 1.91
N GLY A 223 -1.52 2.67 2.04
CA GLY A 223 -0.85 3.42 0.98
C GLY A 223 -0.57 2.59 -0.28
N ASP A 224 -0.33 1.27 -0.15
CA ASP A 224 -0.20 0.38 -1.32
C ASP A 224 -1.53 0.28 -2.11
N ALA A 225 -2.67 0.28 -1.41
CA ALA A 225 -3.98 0.27 -2.07
C ALA A 225 -4.26 1.59 -2.79
N LEU A 226 -3.92 2.73 -2.20
CA LEU A 226 -4.06 4.04 -2.85
C LEU A 226 -3.14 4.16 -4.07
N ARG A 227 -1.88 3.72 -3.95
CA ARG A 227 -0.94 3.63 -5.08
C ARG A 227 -1.53 2.83 -6.25
N ALA A 228 -2.13 1.68 -5.97
CA ALA A 228 -2.75 0.85 -7.01
C ALA A 228 -3.89 1.57 -7.74
N ALA A 229 -4.70 2.35 -7.02
CA ALA A 229 -5.74 3.19 -7.63
C ALA A 229 -5.16 4.34 -8.46
N LEU A 230 -4.15 5.05 -7.95
CA LEU A 230 -3.50 6.19 -8.63
C LEU A 230 -2.83 5.80 -9.95
N VAL A 231 -2.22 4.60 -10.01
CA VAL A 231 -1.60 4.08 -11.23
C VAL A 231 -2.59 3.96 -12.39
N VAL A 232 -3.87 3.67 -12.13
CA VAL A 232 -4.92 3.63 -13.18
C VAL A 232 -5.15 5.01 -13.81
N TYR A 233 -4.90 6.07 -13.05
CA TYR A 233 -4.96 7.45 -13.51
C TYR A 233 -3.63 7.97 -14.07
N GLY A 234 -2.55 7.20 -13.93
CA GLY A 234 -1.22 7.54 -14.42
C GLY A 234 -0.38 8.34 -13.43
N PHE A 235 -0.80 8.43 -12.17
CA PHE A 235 -0.05 9.17 -11.15
C PHE A 235 0.88 8.24 -10.37
N PRO A 236 2.19 8.53 -10.31
CA PRO A 236 3.07 7.89 -9.35
C PRO A 236 2.79 8.44 -7.94
N ALA A 237 3.13 7.66 -6.92
CA ALA A 237 2.99 8.08 -5.53
C ALA A 237 4.09 7.48 -4.67
N TYR A 238 4.69 8.30 -3.82
CA TYR A 238 5.90 7.99 -3.07
C TYR A 238 5.66 8.07 -1.56
N ASP A 239 6.28 7.17 -0.81
CA ASP A 239 6.23 7.21 0.66
C ASP A 239 7.09 8.36 1.16
N ASP A 240 6.53 9.17 2.05
CA ASP A 240 7.23 10.27 2.71
C ASP A 240 6.87 10.31 4.20
N THR A 241 7.79 10.83 5.02
CA THR A 241 7.66 10.82 6.47
C THR A 241 8.32 12.05 7.11
N GLU A 242 7.65 12.64 8.09
CA GLU A 242 8.21 13.71 8.92
C GLU A 242 7.60 13.65 10.31
N GLY A 243 8.41 13.88 11.35
CA GLY A 243 7.91 14.03 12.72
C GLY A 243 7.13 12.82 13.27
N GLY A 244 7.29 11.62 12.69
CA GLY A 244 6.53 10.42 13.08
C GLY A 244 5.23 10.20 12.29
N PHE A 245 4.87 11.12 11.41
CA PHE A 245 3.77 11.00 10.46
C PHE A 245 4.26 10.36 9.16
N SER A 246 3.38 9.61 8.49
CA SER A 246 3.65 9.06 7.15
C SER A 246 2.51 9.42 6.20
N TRP A 247 2.85 9.76 4.96
CA TRP A 247 1.90 10.12 3.91
C TRP A 247 2.42 9.68 2.54
N LEU A 248 1.57 9.82 1.53
CA LEU A 248 1.94 9.67 0.14
C LEU A 248 2.08 11.03 -0.53
N SER A 249 3.23 11.25 -1.16
CA SER A 249 3.49 12.42 -2.02
C SER A 249 3.20 12.05 -3.47
N VAL A 250 2.34 12.82 -4.14
CA VAL A 250 1.86 12.56 -5.51
C VAL A 250 2.13 13.80 -6.36
N PRO A 251 3.14 13.79 -7.24
CA PRO A 251 3.38 14.93 -8.12
C PRO A 251 2.22 15.12 -9.10
N LEU A 252 1.90 16.38 -9.44
CA LEU A 252 0.92 16.66 -10.50
C LEU A 252 1.48 16.29 -11.88
N GLU A 253 2.79 16.35 -12.05
CA GLU A 253 3.47 15.85 -13.24
C GLU A 253 3.61 14.32 -13.18
N GLN A 254 2.93 13.62 -14.10
CA GLN A 254 2.80 12.16 -14.10
C GLN A 254 4.11 11.40 -14.35
N HIS A 255 5.17 12.09 -14.78
CA HIS A 255 6.46 11.49 -15.09
C HIS A 255 7.57 11.91 -14.12
N ALA A 256 7.27 12.77 -13.14
CA ALA A 256 8.23 13.17 -12.12
C ALA A 256 8.67 11.95 -11.30
N CYS A 257 9.97 11.88 -11.01
CA CYS A 257 10.50 10.88 -10.08
C CYS A 257 10.29 11.30 -8.62
N HIS A 258 10.71 10.45 -7.68
CA HIS A 258 10.54 10.72 -6.26
C HIS A 258 11.30 11.99 -5.85
N GLU A 259 12.54 12.15 -6.31
CA GLU A 259 13.38 13.29 -5.97
C GLU A 259 12.82 14.63 -6.49
N GLU A 260 12.10 14.60 -7.62
CA GLU A 260 11.50 15.77 -8.27
C GLU A 260 10.11 16.11 -7.73
N THR A 261 9.54 15.26 -6.86
CA THR A 261 8.14 15.40 -6.44
C THR A 261 7.83 16.74 -5.77
N HIS A 262 8.81 17.32 -5.07
CA HIS A 262 8.66 18.59 -4.35
C HIS A 262 9.14 19.80 -5.15
N ASP A 263 9.68 19.61 -6.36
CA ASP A 263 10.12 20.72 -7.23
C ASP A 263 8.93 21.43 -7.89
N GLY A 264 7.75 20.81 -7.86
CA GLY A 264 6.51 21.33 -8.42
C GLY A 264 5.29 21.12 -7.50
N PRO A 265 4.10 21.52 -7.97
CA PRO A 265 2.86 21.23 -7.25
C PRO A 265 2.67 19.73 -7.04
N HIS A 266 2.28 19.36 -5.82
CA HIS A 266 2.09 17.97 -5.43
C HIS A 266 0.99 17.81 -4.39
N PHE A 267 0.31 16.67 -4.41
CA PHE A 267 -0.59 16.29 -3.34
C PHE A 267 0.16 15.56 -2.23
N ARG A 268 -0.15 15.91 -0.98
CA ARG A 268 0.15 15.12 0.20
C ARG A 268 -1.13 14.42 0.65
N ILE A 269 -1.07 13.09 0.72
CA ILE A 269 -2.24 12.25 1.00
C ILE A 269 -1.99 11.40 2.24
N SER A 270 -2.86 11.51 3.25
CA SER A 270 -2.74 10.80 4.53
C SER A 270 -4.08 10.27 5.03
N SER A 271 -4.06 9.12 5.70
CA SER A 271 -5.18 8.55 6.46
C SER A 271 -4.86 8.76 7.95
N GLY A 272 -5.26 9.90 8.49
CA GLY A 272 -4.82 10.35 9.81
C GLY A 272 -3.33 10.60 9.88
N GLU A 273 -2.66 9.95 10.83
CA GLU A 273 -1.22 10.16 11.06
C GLU A 273 -0.32 9.26 10.23
N ARG A 274 -0.86 8.22 9.58
CA ARG A 274 -0.07 7.18 8.92
C ARG A 274 -0.65 6.74 7.59
N ALA A 275 0.21 6.47 6.62
CA ALA A 275 -0.10 5.84 5.33
C ALA A 275 0.51 4.41 5.21
N ASP A 276 1.31 4.01 6.21
CA ASP A 276 2.09 2.77 6.22
C ASP A 276 1.48 1.68 7.12
N ARG A 277 0.23 1.85 7.56
CA ARG A 277 -0.47 0.83 8.36
C ARG A 277 -0.95 -0.32 7.47
N PRO A 278 -1.04 -1.55 8.01
CA PRO A 278 -1.71 -2.65 7.30
C PRO A 278 -3.12 -2.26 6.87
N ALA A 279 -3.55 -2.69 5.69
CA ALA A 279 -4.83 -2.28 5.12
C ALA A 279 -6.04 -2.59 6.04
N SER A 280 -6.00 -3.68 6.81
CA SER A 280 -7.09 -4.03 7.75
C SER A 280 -7.22 -3.08 8.95
N GLN A 281 -6.20 -2.24 9.19
CA GLN A 281 -6.12 -1.29 10.29
C GLN A 281 -6.51 0.13 9.87
N ASN A 282 -6.92 0.35 8.62
CA ASN A 282 -7.49 1.61 8.21
C ASN A 282 -8.77 1.88 9.02
N ASP A 283 -8.77 2.98 9.74
CA ASP A 283 -9.88 3.47 10.56
C ASP A 283 -10.23 4.94 10.24
N GLU A 284 -9.48 5.55 9.32
CA GLU A 284 -9.65 6.94 8.90
C GLU A 284 -9.65 7.04 7.38
N ARG A 285 -10.47 7.95 6.85
CA ARG A 285 -10.51 8.24 5.42
C ARG A 285 -9.24 8.95 4.97
N TRP A 286 -8.89 8.77 3.71
CA TRP A 286 -7.85 9.53 3.05
C TRP A 286 -8.27 10.99 2.89
N GLY A 287 -7.37 11.89 3.25
CA GLY A 287 -7.42 13.30 2.89
C GLY A 287 -6.29 13.64 1.94
N ALA A 288 -6.58 14.40 0.88
CA ALA A 288 -5.58 14.84 -0.10
C ALA A 288 -5.49 16.37 -0.10
N SER A 289 -4.31 16.91 0.23
CA SER A 289 -4.06 18.36 0.23
C SER A 289 -3.01 18.71 -0.81
N LEU A 290 -3.29 19.72 -1.62
CA LEU A 290 -2.40 20.25 -2.64
C LEU A 290 -1.45 21.27 -2.04
N TYR A 291 -0.19 21.15 -2.40
CA TYR A 291 0.88 22.10 -2.10
C TYR A 291 1.50 22.59 -3.40
N ASP A 292 1.97 23.83 -3.40
CA ASP A 292 2.73 24.38 -4.52
C ASP A 292 4.24 24.02 -4.43
N ALA A 293 5.05 24.53 -5.36
CA ALA A 293 6.49 24.29 -5.41
C ALA A 293 7.27 24.92 -4.23
N LEU A 294 6.66 25.86 -3.49
CA LEU A 294 7.25 26.45 -2.29
C LEU A 294 6.86 25.71 -1.02
N GLY A 295 6.01 24.68 -1.14
CA GLY A 295 5.45 23.94 -0.02
C GLY A 295 4.31 24.70 0.69
N GLU A 296 3.73 25.72 0.06
CA GLU A 296 2.56 26.40 0.59
C GLU A 296 1.29 25.60 0.27
N HIS A 297 0.39 25.51 1.25
CA HIS A 297 -0.90 24.84 1.08
C HIS A 297 -1.79 25.65 0.12
N VAL A 298 -2.33 24.97 -0.89
CA VAL A 298 -3.21 25.58 -1.90
C VAL A 298 -4.67 25.24 -1.63
N THR A 299 -4.98 23.95 -1.49
CA THR A 299 -6.35 23.48 -1.28
C THR A 299 -6.36 22.05 -0.73
N THR A 300 -7.54 21.58 -0.31
CA THR A 300 -7.77 20.19 0.10
C THR A 300 -8.95 19.64 -0.70
N LEU A 301 -8.77 18.44 -1.27
CA LEU A 301 -9.84 17.75 -1.99
C LEU A 301 -10.80 17.13 -0.98
N ASP A 302 -12.08 17.06 -1.37
CA ASP A 302 -13.08 16.34 -0.58
C ASP A 302 -12.68 14.86 -0.45
N GLY A 303 -12.88 14.31 0.75
CA GLY A 303 -12.71 12.88 1.00
C GLY A 303 -13.89 12.05 0.45
N SER A 304 -13.74 10.72 0.46
CA SER A 304 -14.85 9.85 0.08
C SER A 304 -16.08 10.01 0.99
N PRO A 305 -17.28 9.62 0.55
CA PRO A 305 -18.47 9.59 1.40
C PRO A 305 -18.26 8.80 2.71
N ASP A 306 -19.04 9.15 3.74
CA ASP A 306 -19.04 8.39 5.00
C ASP A 306 -19.49 6.94 4.76
N GLY A 307 -18.78 6.00 5.40
CA GLY A 307 -19.06 4.57 5.28
C GLY A 307 -18.45 3.89 4.04
N SER A 308 -17.69 4.62 3.21
CA SER A 308 -16.90 4.01 2.15
C SER A 308 -15.87 3.02 2.69
N THR A 309 -15.62 1.96 1.92
CA THR A 309 -14.52 1.04 2.19
C THR A 309 -13.17 1.69 1.88
N LEU A 310 -12.07 1.09 2.35
CA LEU A 310 -10.72 1.53 1.98
C LEU A 310 -10.52 1.53 0.45
N ALA A 311 -11.05 0.53 -0.28
CA ALA A 311 -10.88 0.46 -1.72
C ALA A 311 -11.70 1.54 -2.46
N GLU A 312 -12.92 1.80 -2.00
CA GLU A 312 -13.76 2.90 -2.49
C GLU A 312 -13.13 4.25 -2.25
N ASP A 313 -12.59 4.47 -1.05
CA ASP A 313 -11.92 5.71 -0.67
C ASP A 313 -10.65 5.94 -1.52
N CYS A 314 -9.82 4.90 -1.69
CA CYS A 314 -8.65 4.96 -2.58
C CYS A 314 -9.04 5.33 -4.02
N ALA A 315 -10.08 4.71 -4.56
CA ALA A 315 -10.55 4.98 -5.92
C ALA A 315 -11.19 6.37 -6.07
N TYR A 316 -11.83 6.86 -5.01
CA TYR A 316 -12.42 8.20 -4.95
C TYR A 316 -11.33 9.27 -4.98
N ILE A 317 -10.34 9.18 -4.09
CA ILE A 317 -9.22 10.13 -4.04
C ILE A 317 -8.42 10.14 -5.35
N ALA A 318 -8.14 8.96 -5.91
CA ALA A 318 -7.43 8.88 -7.19
C ALA A 318 -8.20 9.56 -8.33
N ARG A 319 -9.54 9.43 -8.35
CA ARG A 319 -10.41 10.15 -9.29
C ARG A 319 -10.38 11.66 -9.03
N ALA A 320 -10.53 12.09 -7.78
CA ALA A 320 -10.56 13.50 -7.42
C ALA A 320 -9.28 14.24 -7.85
N ILE A 321 -8.11 13.61 -7.67
CA ILE A 321 -6.82 14.13 -8.16
C ILE A 321 -6.82 14.24 -9.68
N ALA A 322 -7.28 13.19 -10.37
CA ALA A 322 -7.32 13.17 -11.84
C ALA A 322 -8.30 14.20 -12.45
N GLU A 323 -9.38 14.53 -11.73
CA GLU A 323 -10.35 15.55 -12.14
C GLU A 323 -9.84 16.97 -11.84
N TYR A 324 -8.94 17.13 -10.88
CA TYR A 324 -8.34 18.43 -10.54
C TYR A 324 -7.31 18.89 -11.59
N VAL A 325 -6.47 18.00 -12.10
CA VAL A 325 -5.36 18.35 -13.02
C VAL A 325 -5.82 19.07 -14.31
N PRO A 326 -6.87 18.62 -15.03
CA PRO A 326 -7.36 19.31 -16.22
C PRO A 326 -8.02 20.67 -15.93
N ALA A 327 -8.39 20.97 -14.68
CA ALA A 327 -9.06 22.22 -14.32
C ALA A 327 -8.08 23.40 -14.13
N GLN A 328 -6.77 23.14 -14.16
CA GLN A 328 -5.72 24.16 -13.99
C GLN A 328 -4.88 24.45 -15.26
N LEU A 329 -5.08 23.68 -16.34
CA LEU A 329 -4.45 23.89 -17.64
C LEU A 329 -5.40 24.65 -18.58
#